data_AF-A0A7S1QAH6-F1
#
_entry.id   AF-A0A7S1QAH6-F1
#
_cell.length_a   1.000
_cell.length_b   1.000
_cell.length_c   1.000
_cell.angle_alpha   90.00
_cell.angle_beta   90.00
_cell.angle_gamma   90.00
#
_symmetry.space_group_name_H-M   'P 1'
#
loop_
_entity.id
_entity.type
_entity.pdbx_description
1 polymer ?
#
loop_
_entity_poly.entity_id
_entity_poly.type
_entity_poly.pdbx_seq_one_letter_code
_entity_poly.pdbx_strand_id
1 'polypeptide(L)'
;LEKQEMNSVHAYEMLMQDLKAQISQATQDRTEKAETKAKKLQAKADAQGDLTDTTATRDADEKYLSDLTATCTQKATDFESRQSLRTDELEAVRKAIEILSSAAVTGNADKHLPTMLQKAAAPRGKALARVRSELQLQAAQARAAEYLSGRARALESRVLSALAGRVADDPFR
;
A
#
# COMPACT_ATOMS: atom_id res chain seq x y z
N LEU A 1 62.98 19.57 65.99
CA LEU A 1 61.55 19.95 66.03
C LEU A 1 61.10 20.50 64.68
N GLU A 2 61.59 21.65 64.21
CA GLU A 2 61.18 22.23 62.91
C GLU A 2 61.31 21.27 61.70
N LYS A 3 62.41 20.50 61.61
CA LYS A 3 62.63 19.57 60.50
C LYS A 3 61.65 18.39 60.47
N GLN A 4 61.16 17.95 61.64
CA GLN A 4 60.16 16.89 61.73
C GLN A 4 58.76 17.42 61.39
N GLU A 5 58.42 18.61 61.88
CA GLU A 5 57.17 19.29 61.55
C GLU A 5 57.06 19.54 60.03
N MET A 6 58.13 20.06 59.42
CA MET A 6 58.21 20.30 57.98
C MET A 6 58.00 19.02 57.17
N ASN A 7 58.61 17.90 57.58
CA ASN A 7 58.43 16.61 56.93
C ASN A 7 56.99 16.08 57.07
N SER A 8 56.36 16.27 58.23
CA SER A 8 54.96 15.85 58.44
C SER A 8 53.97 16.66 57.61
N VAL A 9 54.17 17.98 57.52
CA VAL A 9 53.34 18.85 56.67
C VAL A 9 53.49 18.46 55.21
N HIS A 10 54.73 18.25 54.75
CA HIS A 10 55.00 17.85 53.37
C HIS A 10 54.37 16.48 53.03
N ALA A 11 54.47 15.49 53.92
CA ALA A 11 53.86 14.18 53.72
C ALA A 11 52.32 14.26 53.68
N TYR A 12 51.72 15.12 54.52
CA TYR A 12 50.28 15.37 54.51
C TYR A 12 49.83 16.07 53.21
N GLU A 13 50.57 17.08 52.74
CA GLU A 13 50.29 17.78 51.49
C GLU A 13 50.37 16.83 50.29
N MET A 14 51.40 15.98 50.23
CA MET A 14 51.55 14.93 49.22
C MET A 14 50.35 13.97 49.21
N LEU A 15 49.93 13.49 50.40
CA LEU A 15 48.77 12.60 50.54
C LEU A 15 47.48 13.29 50.10
N MET A 16 47.27 14.54 50.50
CA MET A 16 46.10 15.32 50.11
C MET A 16 46.06 15.55 48.60
N GLN A 17 47.20 15.82 47.97
CA GLN A 17 47.30 15.98 46.53
C GLN A 17 46.98 14.67 45.80
N ASP A 18 47.51 13.54 46.27
CA ASP A 18 47.23 12.21 45.71
C ASP A 18 45.75 11.84 45.85
N LEU A 19 45.16 12.00 47.04
CA LEU A 19 43.73 11.75 47.26
C LEU A 19 42.85 12.64 46.38
N LYS A 20 43.22 13.91 46.20
CA LYS A 20 42.49 14.83 45.32
C LYS A 20 42.58 14.39 43.86
N ALA A 21 43.74 13.91 43.41
CA ALA A 21 43.92 13.36 42.07
C ALA A 21 43.09 12.08 41.88
N GLN A 22 43.11 11.17 42.86
CA GLN A 22 42.30 9.94 42.83
C GLN A 22 40.79 10.23 42.79
N ILE A 23 40.30 11.17 43.60
CA ILE A 23 38.89 11.59 43.59
C ILE A 23 38.52 12.18 42.23
N SER A 24 39.39 13.03 41.67
CA SER A 24 39.16 13.63 40.34
C SER A 24 39.07 12.55 39.27
N GLN A 25 40.03 11.62 39.23
CA GLN A 25 40.04 10.52 38.25
C GLN A 25 38.82 9.61 38.42
N ALA A 26 38.52 9.19 39.65
CA ALA A 26 37.36 8.33 39.92
C ALA A 26 36.03 9.01 39.55
N THR A 27 35.93 10.34 39.73
CA THR A 27 34.75 11.12 39.33
C THR A 27 34.63 11.19 37.82
N GLN A 28 35.73 11.38 37.10
CA GLN A 28 35.75 11.37 35.64
C GLN A 28 35.37 9.99 35.10
N ASP A 29 36.03 8.93 35.55
CA ASP A 29 35.74 7.54 35.17
C ASP A 29 34.27 7.17 35.41
N ARG A 30 33.71 7.58 36.56
CA ARG A 30 32.30 7.35 36.89
C ARG A 30 31.39 8.04 35.89
N THR A 31 31.71 9.28 35.51
CA THR A 31 30.91 10.08 34.58
C THR A 31 30.95 9.46 33.18
N GLU A 32 32.15 9.13 32.67
CA GLU A 32 32.32 8.49 31.37
C GLU A 32 31.63 7.12 31.30
N LYS A 33 31.72 6.31 32.36
CA LYS A 33 31.00 5.02 32.45
C LYS A 33 29.49 5.20 32.50
N ALA A 34 29.00 6.20 33.22
CA ALA A 34 27.57 6.50 33.28
C ALA A 34 27.03 6.93 31.91
N GLU A 35 27.74 7.80 31.20
CA GLU A 35 27.38 8.21 29.84
C GLU A 35 27.43 7.04 28.86
N THR A 36 28.48 6.22 28.92
CA THR A 36 28.61 5.03 28.06
C THR A 36 27.48 4.04 28.34
N LYS A 37 27.12 3.83 29.60
CA LYS A 37 25.99 2.97 29.98
C LYS A 37 24.68 3.50 29.42
N ALA A 38 24.43 4.81 29.54
CA ALA A 38 23.23 5.44 29.00
C ALA A 38 23.14 5.25 27.47
N LYS A 39 24.23 5.53 26.74
CA LYS A 39 24.31 5.33 25.28
C LYS A 39 24.05 3.87 24.89
N LYS A 40 24.63 2.91 25.61
CA LYS A 40 24.41 1.48 25.34
C LYS A 40 22.98 1.02 25.63
N LEU A 41 22.34 1.56 26.67
CA LEU A 41 20.94 1.26 26.98
C LEU A 41 20.02 1.82 25.90
N GLN A 42 20.28 3.03 25.42
CA GLN A 42 19.54 3.60 24.30
C GLN A 42 19.71 2.78 23.04
N ALA A 43 20.96 2.49 22.62
CA ALA A 43 21.21 1.68 21.44
C ALA A 43 20.58 0.26 21.53
N LYS A 44 20.53 -0.32 22.73
CA LYS A 44 19.82 -1.58 22.95
C LYS A 44 18.32 -1.42 22.75
N ALA A 45 17.71 -0.38 23.29
CA ALA A 45 16.28 -0.12 23.14
C ALA A 45 15.92 0.12 21.67
N ASP A 46 16.71 0.92 20.96
CA ASP A 46 16.54 1.20 19.53
C ASP A 46 16.63 -0.10 18.72
N ALA A 47 17.67 -0.92 18.94
CA ALA A 47 17.82 -2.20 18.24
C ALA A 47 16.71 -3.21 18.55
N GLN A 48 16.15 -3.19 19.76
CA GLN A 48 14.99 -4.02 20.11
C GLN A 48 13.70 -3.54 19.42
N GLY A 49 13.53 -2.22 19.29
CA GLY A 49 12.47 -1.62 18.50
C GLY A 49 12.57 -2.03 17.03
N ASP A 50 13.73 -1.80 16.42
CA ASP A 50 14.00 -2.15 15.01
C ASP A 50 13.76 -3.64 14.74
N LEU A 51 14.19 -4.53 15.65
CA LEU A 51 13.95 -5.97 15.53
C LEU A 51 12.45 -6.29 15.53
N THR A 52 11.68 -5.65 16.40
CA THR A 52 10.24 -5.87 16.52
C THR A 52 9.53 -5.41 15.25
N ASP A 53 9.83 -4.20 14.79
CA ASP A 53 9.23 -3.62 13.59
C ASP A 53 9.60 -4.41 12.33
N THR A 54 10.86 -4.82 12.21
CA THR A 54 11.35 -5.65 11.10
C THR A 54 10.67 -7.02 11.09
N THR A 55 10.52 -7.65 12.26
CA THR A 55 9.85 -8.95 12.39
C THR A 55 8.38 -8.84 12.00
N ALA A 56 7.68 -7.81 12.50
CA ALA A 56 6.28 -7.59 12.18
C ALA A 56 6.07 -7.33 10.68
N THR A 57 6.95 -6.55 10.05
CA THR A 57 6.92 -6.28 8.62
C THR A 57 7.16 -7.55 7.81
N ARG A 58 8.18 -8.34 8.17
CA ARG A 58 8.45 -9.64 7.53
C ARG A 58 7.25 -10.57 7.61
N ASP A 59 6.64 -10.72 8.78
CA ASP A 59 5.51 -11.63 8.97
C ASP A 59 4.29 -11.20 8.15
N ALA A 60 4.07 -9.88 8.03
CA ALA A 60 3.03 -9.34 7.16
C ALA A 60 3.32 -9.61 5.68
N ASP A 61 4.57 -9.45 5.24
CA ASP A 61 5.00 -9.71 3.86
C ASP A 61 4.90 -11.20 3.50
N GLU A 62 5.30 -12.10 4.40
CA GLU A 62 5.16 -13.56 4.22
C GLU A 62 3.70 -13.96 4.04
N LYS A 63 2.81 -13.40 4.86
CA LYS A 63 1.37 -13.63 4.72
C LYS A 63 0.84 -13.11 3.40
N TYR A 64 1.20 -11.88 3.03
CA TYR A 64 0.79 -11.28 1.76
C TYR A 64 1.26 -12.11 0.56
N LEU A 65 2.50 -12.59 0.59
CA LEU A 65 3.07 -13.43 -0.44
C LEU A 65 2.32 -14.76 -0.56
N SER A 66 1.97 -15.39 0.56
CA SER A 66 1.16 -16.62 0.58
C SER A 66 -0.22 -16.39 -0.05
N ASP A 67 -0.93 -15.35 0.39
CA ASP A 67 -2.27 -15.02 -0.10
C ASP A 67 -2.25 -14.66 -1.61
N LEU A 68 -1.23 -13.90 -2.03
CA LEU A 68 -1.03 -13.54 -3.44
C LEU A 68 -0.75 -14.78 -4.30
N THR A 69 0.12 -15.68 -3.82
CA THR A 69 0.45 -16.91 -4.53
C THR A 69 -0.80 -17.77 -4.71
N ALA A 70 -1.56 -18.00 -3.64
CA ALA A 70 -2.81 -18.76 -3.70
C ALA A 70 -3.81 -18.13 -4.68
N THR A 71 -3.96 -16.80 -4.64
CA THR A 71 -4.85 -16.05 -5.55
C THR A 71 -4.40 -16.18 -7.01
N CYS A 72 -3.10 -16.08 -7.28
CA CYS A 72 -2.53 -16.22 -8.61
C CYS A 72 -2.75 -17.63 -9.16
N THR A 73 -2.50 -18.67 -8.36
CA THR A 73 -2.72 -20.07 -8.76
C THR A 73 -4.19 -20.36 -9.03
N GLN A 74 -5.10 -19.89 -8.17
CA GLN A 74 -6.54 -20.06 -8.40
C GLN A 74 -6.98 -19.37 -9.68
N LYS A 75 -6.58 -18.10 -9.89
CA LYS A 75 -6.95 -17.34 -11.09
C LYS A 75 -6.38 -17.97 -12.36
N ALA A 76 -5.16 -18.50 -12.32
CA ALA A 76 -4.57 -19.18 -13.46
C ALA A 76 -5.38 -20.43 -13.83
N THR A 77 -5.72 -21.25 -12.83
CA THR A 77 -6.54 -22.47 -13.01
C THR A 77 -7.93 -22.13 -13.55
N ASP A 78 -8.59 -21.12 -12.97
CA ASP A 78 -9.91 -20.67 -13.43
C ASP A 78 -9.86 -20.13 -14.86
N PHE A 79 -8.78 -19.43 -15.22
CA PHE A 79 -8.60 -18.88 -16.57
C PHE A 79 -8.42 -19.99 -17.60
N GLU A 80 -7.58 -20.99 -17.31
CA GLU A 80 -7.38 -22.15 -18.18
C GLU A 80 -8.67 -22.95 -18.37
N SER A 81 -9.39 -23.22 -17.28
CA SER A 81 -10.71 -23.88 -17.33
C SER A 81 -11.71 -23.12 -18.21
N ARG A 82 -11.79 -21.78 -18.07
CA ARG A 82 -12.63 -20.93 -18.91
C ARG A 82 -12.18 -20.92 -20.37
N GLN A 83 -10.89 -21.02 -20.65
CA GLN A 83 -10.38 -21.08 -22.02
C GLN A 83 -10.79 -22.38 -22.71
N SER A 84 -10.75 -23.51 -21.99
CA SER A 84 -11.28 -24.78 -22.49
C SER A 84 -12.78 -24.68 -22.76
N LEU A 85 -13.57 -24.26 -21.76
CA LEU A 85 -15.02 -24.12 -21.90
C LEU A 85 -15.41 -23.20 -23.06
N ARG A 86 -14.70 -22.07 -23.23
CA ARG A 86 -14.94 -21.15 -24.35
C ARG A 86 -14.67 -21.80 -25.70
N THR A 87 -13.69 -22.69 -25.79
CA THR A 87 -13.40 -23.42 -27.03
C THR A 87 -14.54 -24.36 -27.37
N ASP A 88 -15.03 -25.12 -26.39
CA ASP A 88 -16.18 -26.01 -26.53
C ASP A 88 -17.47 -25.24 -26.87
N GLU A 89 -17.69 -24.09 -26.24
CA GLU A 89 -18.80 -23.18 -26.55
C GLU A 89 -18.75 -22.70 -28.00
N LEU A 90 -17.57 -22.30 -28.49
CA LEU A 90 -17.39 -21.86 -29.87
C LEU A 90 -17.65 -23.00 -30.87
N GLU A 91 -17.25 -24.23 -30.55
CA GLU A 91 -17.58 -25.40 -31.37
C GLU A 91 -19.08 -25.68 -31.37
N ALA A 92 -19.74 -25.62 -30.22
CA ALA A 92 -21.19 -25.80 -30.11
C ALA A 92 -21.96 -24.74 -30.92
N VAL A 93 -21.55 -23.47 -30.84
CA VAL A 93 -22.14 -22.38 -31.64
C VAL A 93 -21.92 -22.61 -33.13
N ARG A 94 -20.73 -23.04 -33.55
CA ARG A 94 -20.45 -23.38 -34.97
C ARG A 94 -21.34 -24.51 -35.46
N LYS A 95 -21.49 -25.59 -34.69
CA LYS A 95 -22.40 -26.70 -35.01
C LYS A 95 -23.85 -26.25 -35.08
N ALA A 96 -24.29 -25.37 -34.18
CA ALA A 96 -25.63 -24.81 -34.22
C ALA A 96 -25.86 -24.00 -35.51
N ILE A 97 -24.90 -23.16 -35.91
CA ILE A 97 -24.95 -22.42 -37.18
C ILE A 97 -25.03 -23.38 -38.36
N GLU A 98 -24.23 -24.45 -38.37
CA GLU A 98 -24.24 -25.47 -39.42
C GLU A 98 -25.61 -26.16 -39.55
N ILE A 99 -26.19 -26.62 -38.43
CA ILE A 99 -27.50 -27.27 -38.40
C ILE A 99 -28.59 -26.30 -38.88
N LEU A 100 -28.59 -25.07 -38.38
CA LEU A 100 -29.57 -24.05 -38.77
C LEU A 100 -29.45 -23.65 -40.25
N SER A 101 -28.24 -23.71 -40.80
CA SER A 101 -27.96 -23.39 -42.21
C SER A 101 -28.20 -24.58 -43.14
N SER A 102 -28.43 -25.78 -42.62
CA SER A 102 -28.69 -26.97 -43.42
C SER A 102 -30.00 -26.84 -44.22
N ALA A 103 -30.06 -27.44 -45.41
CA ALA A 103 -31.22 -27.39 -46.30
C ALA A 103 -32.50 -27.95 -45.67
N ALA A 104 -32.37 -28.89 -44.73
CA ALA A 104 -33.49 -29.48 -43.98
C ALA A 104 -34.18 -28.48 -43.03
N VAL A 105 -33.45 -27.49 -42.53
CA VAL A 105 -33.98 -26.46 -41.61
C VAL A 105 -34.37 -25.19 -42.38
N THR A 106 -33.53 -24.72 -43.29
CA THR A 106 -33.80 -23.51 -44.11
C THR A 106 -35.01 -23.70 -45.03
N GLY A 107 -35.17 -24.86 -45.67
CA GLY A 107 -36.33 -25.13 -46.54
C GLY A 107 -37.67 -25.34 -45.81
N ASN A 108 -37.63 -25.61 -44.50
CA ASN A 108 -38.83 -25.71 -43.65
C ASN A 108 -39.15 -24.40 -42.92
N ALA A 109 -38.19 -23.47 -42.84
CA ALA A 109 -38.39 -22.17 -42.24
C ALA A 109 -39.50 -21.38 -42.96
N ASP A 110 -39.51 -21.38 -44.29
CA ASP A 110 -40.53 -20.69 -45.09
C ASP A 110 -41.94 -21.27 -44.93
N LYS A 111 -42.07 -22.53 -44.48
CA LYS A 111 -43.36 -23.21 -44.29
C LYS A 111 -43.90 -23.12 -42.87
N HIS A 112 -43.03 -23.02 -41.86
CA HIS A 112 -43.40 -23.20 -40.45
C HIS A 112 -43.02 -22.03 -39.52
N LEU A 113 -42.12 -21.13 -39.94
CA LEU A 113 -41.81 -19.94 -39.16
C LEU A 113 -42.66 -18.77 -39.67
N PRO A 114 -43.45 -18.09 -38.81
CA PRO A 114 -44.03 -16.82 -39.20
C PRO A 114 -42.88 -15.87 -39.58
N THR A 115 -43.03 -15.14 -40.68
CA THR A 115 -42.00 -14.21 -41.20
C THR A 115 -41.48 -13.35 -40.04
N MET A 116 -40.27 -13.63 -39.57
CA MET A 116 -39.70 -12.89 -38.45
C MET A 116 -39.53 -11.42 -38.87
N LEU A 117 -40.39 -10.56 -38.34
CA LEU A 117 -40.33 -9.11 -38.51
C LEU A 117 -39.19 -8.49 -37.67
N GLN A 118 -38.03 -9.15 -37.56
CA GLN A 118 -36.83 -8.46 -37.13
C GLN A 118 -36.39 -7.59 -38.31
N LYS A 119 -36.97 -6.38 -38.38
CA LYS A 119 -36.35 -5.27 -39.11
C LYS A 119 -34.87 -5.29 -38.75
N ALA A 120 -34.03 -5.41 -39.76
CA ALA A 120 -32.58 -5.36 -39.66
C ALA A 120 -32.19 -4.41 -38.52
N ALA A 121 -31.51 -4.94 -37.51
CA ALA A 121 -30.97 -4.14 -36.44
C ALA A 121 -30.14 -3.02 -37.07
N ALA A 122 -30.69 -1.81 -37.02
CA ALA A 122 -30.00 -0.59 -37.38
C ALA A 122 -28.68 -0.53 -36.58
N PRO A 123 -27.62 0.04 -37.17
CA PRO A 123 -26.25 -0.28 -36.80
C PRO A 123 -25.92 0.13 -35.36
N ARG A 124 -25.28 -0.80 -34.62
CA ARG A 124 -24.38 -0.54 -33.48
C ARG A 124 -24.69 0.70 -32.61
N GLY A 125 -25.83 0.72 -31.94
CA GLY A 125 -26.13 1.71 -30.88
C GLY A 125 -25.56 1.33 -29.50
N LYS A 126 -24.27 0.97 -29.38
CA LYS A 126 -23.60 0.84 -28.08
C LYS A 126 -23.24 2.23 -27.54
N ALA A 127 -24.17 2.98 -26.93
CA ALA A 127 -23.77 4.29 -26.35
C ALA A 127 -24.62 4.87 -25.21
N LEU A 128 -25.77 4.31 -24.81
CA LEU A 128 -26.63 5.01 -23.83
C LEU A 128 -26.47 4.56 -22.37
N ALA A 129 -25.79 3.44 -22.12
CA ALA A 129 -25.52 2.97 -20.75
C ALA A 129 -24.28 3.65 -20.12
N ARG A 130 -23.30 4.11 -20.92
CA ARG A 130 -22.11 4.82 -20.41
C ARG A 130 -22.35 6.30 -20.08
N VAL A 131 -23.31 6.94 -20.76
CA VAL A 131 -23.58 8.38 -20.57
C VAL A 131 -24.18 8.68 -19.19
N ARG A 132 -25.02 7.77 -18.64
CA ARG A 132 -25.63 7.98 -17.31
C ARG A 132 -24.63 7.82 -16.17
N SER A 133 -23.74 6.82 -16.24
CA SER A 133 -22.70 6.62 -15.22
C SER A 133 -21.67 7.75 -15.24
N GLU A 134 -21.32 8.27 -16.43
CA GLU A 134 -20.35 9.34 -16.58
C GLU A 134 -20.88 10.68 -16.06
N LEU A 135 -22.16 11.01 -16.33
CA LEU A 135 -22.79 12.22 -15.77
C LEU A 135 -22.87 12.18 -14.23
N GLN A 136 -23.17 11.01 -13.67
CA GLN A 136 -23.23 10.83 -12.20
C GLN A 136 -21.85 10.95 -11.57
N LEU A 137 -20.81 10.42 -12.22
CA LEU A 137 -19.43 10.51 -11.74
C LEU A 137 -18.93 11.97 -11.77
N GLN A 138 -19.22 12.71 -12.84
CA GLN A 138 -18.88 14.13 -12.96
C GLN A 138 -19.58 14.98 -11.89
N ALA A 139 -20.86 14.74 -11.63
CA ALA A 139 -21.58 15.45 -10.58
C ALA A 139 -21.05 15.14 -9.17
N ALA A 140 -20.58 13.92 -8.93
CA ALA A 140 -19.95 13.54 -7.66
C ALA A 140 -18.56 14.16 -7.48
N GLN A 141 -17.75 14.22 -8.55
CA GLN A 141 -16.42 14.84 -8.54
C GLN A 141 -16.49 16.35 -8.29
N ALA A 142 -17.42 17.06 -8.95
CA ALA A 142 -17.62 18.49 -8.74
C ALA A 142 -17.96 18.83 -7.28
N ARG A 143 -18.85 18.05 -6.65
CA ARG A 143 -19.21 18.20 -5.23
C ARG A 143 -18.02 17.92 -4.31
N ALA A 144 -17.21 16.92 -4.63
CA ALA A 144 -16.02 16.58 -3.85
C ALA A 144 -14.96 17.69 -3.93
N ALA A 145 -14.69 18.23 -5.13
CA ALA A 145 -13.75 19.34 -5.32
C ALA A 145 -14.18 20.59 -4.55
N GLU A 146 -15.47 20.94 -4.59
CA GLU A 146 -16.02 22.09 -3.86
C GLU A 146 -15.88 21.92 -2.35
N TYR A 147 -16.23 20.75 -1.82
CA TYR A 147 -16.08 20.43 -0.39
C TYR A 147 -14.62 20.51 0.07
N LEU A 148 -13.71 19.92 -0.70
CA LEU A 148 -12.28 19.93 -0.40
C LEU A 148 -11.71 21.37 -0.46
N SER A 149 -12.15 22.19 -1.41
CA SER A 149 -11.74 23.59 -1.52
C SER A 149 -12.25 24.44 -0.33
N GLY A 150 -13.48 24.21 0.13
CA GLY A 150 -14.04 24.88 1.30
C GLY A 150 -13.30 24.51 2.59
N ARG A 151 -12.95 23.23 2.76
CA ARG A 151 -12.12 22.76 3.87
C ARG A 151 -10.68 23.25 3.79
N ALA A 152 -10.11 23.35 2.59
CA ALA A 152 -8.78 23.90 2.39
C ALA A 152 -8.68 25.37 2.84
N ARG A 153 -9.71 26.18 2.55
CA ARG A 153 -9.80 27.57 3.02
C ARG A 153 -10.00 27.66 4.53
N ALA A 154 -10.88 26.84 5.10
CA ALA A 154 -11.16 26.84 6.53
C ALA A 154 -9.97 26.37 7.40
N LEU A 155 -9.11 25.50 6.86
CA LEU A 155 -7.97 24.90 7.55
C LEU A 155 -6.61 25.44 7.07
N GLU A 156 -6.61 26.43 6.17
CA GLU A 156 -5.42 26.96 5.50
C GLU A 156 -4.49 25.87 4.92
N SER A 157 -5.08 24.76 4.46
CA SER A 157 -4.33 23.57 4.05
C SER A 157 -4.00 23.60 2.56
N ARG A 158 -2.72 23.77 2.25
CA ARG A 158 -2.18 23.72 0.87
C ARG A 158 -2.37 22.36 0.21
N VAL A 159 -2.35 21.27 0.98
CA VAL A 159 -2.51 19.90 0.50
C VAL A 159 -3.95 19.67 0.02
N LEU A 160 -4.95 20.11 0.80
CA LEU A 160 -6.36 19.99 0.41
C LEU A 160 -6.70 20.87 -0.79
N SER A 161 -6.08 22.05 -0.90
CA SER A 161 -6.24 22.93 -2.08
C SER A 161 -5.68 22.28 -3.34
N ALA A 162 -4.49 21.68 -3.28
CA ALA A 162 -3.88 20.98 -4.40
C ALA A 162 -4.69 19.72 -4.80
N LEU A 163 -5.27 19.01 -3.84
CA LEU A 163 -6.12 17.85 -4.09
C LEU A 163 -7.46 18.28 -4.73
N ALA A 164 -8.08 19.36 -4.26
CA ALA A 164 -9.30 19.90 -4.85
C ALA A 164 -9.09 20.31 -6.32
N GLY A 165 -7.95 20.94 -6.64
CA GLY A 165 -7.55 21.25 -8.02
C GLY A 165 -7.40 19.99 -8.87
N ARG A 166 -6.69 18.97 -8.38
CA ARG A 166 -6.53 17.70 -9.12
C ARG A 166 -7.84 16.95 -9.35
N VAL A 167 -8.79 16.98 -8.41
CA VAL A 167 -10.11 16.34 -8.56
C VAL A 167 -11.00 17.10 -9.55
N ALA A 168 -10.81 18.42 -9.67
CA ALA A 168 -11.49 19.24 -10.68
C ALA A 168 -10.87 19.08 -12.08
N ASP A 169 -9.55 18.90 -12.17
CA ASP A 169 -8.78 18.84 -13.41
C ASP A 169 -8.50 17.40 -13.90
N ASP A 170 -9.00 16.36 -13.22
CA ASP A 170 -8.65 14.95 -13.52
C ASP A 170 -8.97 14.59 -14.99
N PRO A 171 -7.94 14.31 -15.82
CA PRO A 171 -8.11 14.09 -17.25
C PRO A 171 -8.51 12.66 -17.61
N PHE A 172 -8.67 11.74 -16.64
CA PHE A 172 -9.05 10.36 -16.92
C PHE A 172 -10.55 10.20 -17.16
N ARG A 173 -10.93 10.59 -18.37
CA ARG A 173 -11.84 9.83 -19.23
C ARG A 173 -11.13 8.63 -19.86
#